data_AF-A0A9Q0GBM7-F1
#
_entry.id   AF-A0A9Q0GBM7-F1
#
_cell.length_a   1.000
_cell.length_b   1.000
_cell.length_c   1.000
_cell.angle_alpha   90.00
_cell.angle_beta   90.00
_cell.angle_gamma   90.00
#
_symmetry.space_group_name_H-M   'P 1'
#
loop_
_entity.id
_entity.type
_entity.pdbx_description
1 polymer ?
#
loop_
_entity_poly.entity_id
_entity_poly.type
_entity_poly.pdbx_seq_one_letter_code
_entity_poly.pdbx_strand_id
1 'polypeptide(L)'
;MKRSRRLLNRVPNSKTLTLKAADELEGKPPARRPKSIRRKPQPSPKILSLPPPLSNPPGKMTILPPEFFRIDSLDLAQRLLGKFLRRDDVILQITEVEAYRPNDSACHGRFGITPRTAPVFGPGGHAYVYLCYGLHTMLNVVADKEGVGAAVLIRACAPVSGLDTIQRRRGQKTEKPVLLTGPGKISQALGISTEWSNHPLYCAGGLEILDGPDPEKILVGPRVGIEYALPEHVNALWRFAIAGTAWISAPKNTLRLL
;
A
#
# COMPACT_ATOMS: atom_id res chain seq x y z
N MET A 1 -49.78 46.81 -22.88
CA MET A 1 -50.97 46.23 -23.53
C MET A 1 -50.72 44.74 -23.82
N LYS A 2 -51.58 43.88 -23.27
CA LYS A 2 -51.95 42.48 -23.66
C LYS A 2 -50.84 41.41 -23.76
N ARG A 3 -50.73 40.48 -22.79
CA ARG A 3 -51.46 39.17 -22.62
C ARG A 3 -50.92 38.09 -23.58
N SER A 4 -50.33 36.96 -23.15
CA SER A 4 -50.80 35.82 -22.32
C SER A 4 -50.98 34.57 -23.20
N ARG A 5 -50.34 33.44 -22.85
CA ARG A 5 -51.03 32.16 -22.55
C ARG A 5 -50.07 31.03 -22.11
N ARG A 6 -50.35 30.53 -20.90
CA ARG A 6 -49.96 29.20 -20.37
C ARG A 6 -50.75 28.11 -21.09
N LEU A 7 -50.19 26.90 -21.16
CA LEU A 7 -50.96 25.65 -21.14
C LEU A 7 -50.29 24.64 -20.20
N LEU A 8 -51.04 24.25 -19.17
CA LEU A 8 -50.82 23.12 -18.27
C LEU A 8 -51.29 21.83 -18.94
N ASN A 9 -50.70 20.68 -18.57
CA ASN A 9 -51.35 19.37 -18.52
C ASN A 9 -50.59 18.50 -17.50
N ARG A 10 -51.13 18.28 -16.30
CA ARG A 10 -52.14 17.29 -15.87
C ARG A 10 -51.54 15.93 -15.50
N VAL A 11 -51.43 15.73 -14.19
CA VAL A 11 -51.25 14.45 -13.47
C VAL A 11 -52.62 13.75 -13.36
N PRO A 12 -52.69 12.41 -13.41
CA PRO A 12 -53.80 11.67 -12.83
C PRO A 12 -53.39 10.98 -11.52
N ASN A 13 -54.30 11.05 -10.55
CA ASN A 13 -54.20 10.53 -9.20
C ASN A 13 -55.18 9.35 -9.00
N SER A 14 -54.79 8.44 -8.11
CA SER A 14 -55.60 7.55 -7.27
C SER A 14 -56.41 6.40 -7.90
N LYS A 15 -56.27 5.19 -7.36
CA LYS A 15 -57.14 4.70 -6.27
C LYS A 15 -56.69 3.34 -5.72
N THR A 16 -56.77 3.29 -4.39
CA THR A 16 -56.74 2.20 -3.41
C THR A 16 -57.76 1.10 -3.71
N LEU A 17 -57.52 -0.16 -3.27
CA LEU A 17 -58.42 -0.95 -2.38
C LEU A 17 -58.05 -2.46 -2.26
N THR A 18 -57.69 -2.82 -1.02
CA THR A 18 -58.13 -3.97 -0.19
C THR A 18 -57.97 -5.46 -0.58
N LEU A 19 -57.46 -6.16 0.44
CA LEU A 19 -57.45 -7.58 0.81
C LEU A 19 -58.80 -8.31 0.80
N LYS A 20 -58.79 -9.63 0.47
CA LYS A 20 -59.25 -10.81 1.25
C LYS A 20 -59.30 -12.06 0.34
N ALA A 21 -58.61 -13.16 0.69
CA ALA A 21 -59.11 -14.43 1.29
C ALA A 21 -59.90 -15.31 0.29
N ALA A 22 -59.82 -16.64 0.17
CA ALA A 22 -59.15 -17.74 0.85
C ALA A 22 -59.23 -19.00 -0.08
N ASP A 23 -58.84 -20.17 0.45
CA ASP A 23 -59.01 -21.54 -0.04
C ASP A 23 -57.96 -22.10 -1.02
N GLU A 24 -57.12 -23.03 -0.53
CA GLU A 24 -57.34 -24.48 -0.65
C GLU A 24 -56.26 -25.25 0.11
N LEU A 25 -56.71 -26.13 1.02
CA LEU A 25 -55.92 -27.07 1.81
C LEU A 25 -55.86 -28.41 1.06
N GLU A 26 -54.68 -28.84 0.61
CA GLU A 26 -54.43 -30.27 0.36
C GLU A 26 -53.01 -30.67 0.80
N GLY A 27 -52.97 -31.77 1.55
CA GLY A 27 -51.82 -32.26 2.29
C GLY A 27 -50.71 -32.88 1.44
N LYS A 28 -49.46 -32.65 1.87
CA LYS A 28 -48.29 -33.44 1.47
C LYS A 28 -47.60 -34.00 2.73
N PRO A 29 -47.24 -35.28 2.76
CA PRO A 29 -46.58 -35.89 3.92
C PRO A 29 -45.15 -35.36 4.09
N PRO A 30 -44.61 -35.30 5.32
CA PRO A 30 -43.30 -34.71 5.58
C PRO A 30 -42.16 -35.56 5.01
N ALA A 31 -41.24 -34.90 4.30
CA ALA A 31 -40.02 -35.49 3.78
C ALA A 31 -39.09 -35.98 4.92
N ARG A 32 -38.55 -37.20 4.76
CA ARG A 32 -37.57 -37.79 5.69
C ARG A 32 -36.29 -36.95 5.73
N ARG A 33 -35.86 -36.54 6.93
CA ARG A 33 -34.56 -35.87 7.16
C ARG A 33 -33.41 -36.80 6.75
N PRO A 34 -32.41 -36.33 5.97
CA PRO A 34 -31.21 -37.11 5.72
C PRO A 34 -30.37 -37.22 7.01
N LYS A 35 -29.84 -38.43 7.26
CA LYS A 35 -28.97 -38.74 8.40
C LYS A 35 -27.67 -37.90 8.31
N SER A 36 -27.26 -37.26 9.42
CA SER A 36 -26.04 -36.47 9.44
C SER A 36 -24.81 -37.36 9.25
N ILE A 37 -24.04 -37.12 8.20
CA ILE A 37 -22.73 -37.72 8.01
C ILE A 37 -21.74 -36.99 8.94
N ARG A 38 -21.21 -37.67 9.96
CA ARG A 38 -20.11 -37.18 10.78
C ARG A 38 -18.88 -36.97 9.89
N ARG A 39 -18.52 -35.71 9.60
CA ARG A 39 -17.23 -35.37 8.98
C ARG A 39 -16.11 -35.62 10.01
N LYS A 40 -15.08 -36.37 9.61
CA LYS A 40 -13.84 -36.51 10.38
C LYS A 40 -13.20 -35.12 10.58
N PRO A 41 -12.61 -34.83 11.74
CA PRO A 41 -11.94 -33.56 11.97
C PRO A 41 -10.75 -33.44 11.02
N GLN A 42 -10.72 -32.35 10.25
CA GLN A 42 -9.55 -31.97 9.46
C GLN A 42 -8.47 -31.47 10.43
N PRO A 43 -7.18 -31.80 10.21
CA PRO A 43 -6.10 -31.26 11.02
C PRO A 43 -6.10 -29.74 10.90
N SER A 44 -6.00 -29.07 12.05
CA SER A 44 -5.89 -27.62 12.14
C SER A 44 -4.69 -27.12 11.30
N PRO A 45 -4.83 -26.02 10.55
CA PRO A 45 -3.71 -25.46 9.82
C PRO A 45 -2.61 -25.09 10.81
N LYS A 46 -1.39 -25.61 10.59
CA LYS A 46 -0.21 -25.21 11.35
C LYS A 46 -0.06 -23.70 11.21
N ILE A 47 -0.23 -22.98 12.32
CA ILE A 47 0.08 -21.57 12.42
C ILE A 47 1.58 -21.46 12.14
N LEU A 48 1.95 -20.88 11.00
CA LEU A 48 3.33 -20.46 10.75
C LEU A 48 3.69 -19.47 11.87
N SER A 49 4.54 -19.89 12.80
CA SER A 49 5.11 -19.00 13.82
C SER A 49 5.81 -17.86 13.11
N LEU A 50 5.46 -16.62 13.45
CA LEU A 50 6.19 -15.45 12.98
C LEU A 50 7.67 -15.62 13.37
N PRO A 51 8.63 -15.30 12.49
CA PRO A 51 10.03 -15.27 12.88
C PRO A 51 10.19 -14.30 14.07
N PRO A 52 11.06 -14.62 15.05
CA PRO A 52 11.30 -13.73 16.17
C PRO A 52 11.76 -12.36 15.64
N PRO A 53 11.38 -11.26 16.32
CA PRO A 53 12.00 -9.97 16.04
C PRO A 53 13.51 -10.13 16.17
N LEU A 54 14.26 -9.60 15.20
CA LEU A 54 15.72 -9.61 15.21
C LEU A 54 16.18 -8.97 16.54
N SER A 55 16.61 -9.81 17.48
CA SER A 55 16.83 -9.43 18.89
C SER A 55 18.17 -8.74 19.14
N ASN A 56 18.92 -8.43 18.09
CA ASN A 56 20.10 -7.57 18.14
C ASN A 56 20.05 -6.62 16.94
N PRO A 57 20.29 -5.31 17.10
CA PRO A 57 20.57 -4.47 15.95
C PRO A 57 21.78 -5.09 15.21
N PRO A 58 21.70 -5.32 13.89
CA PRO A 58 22.85 -5.79 13.14
C PRO A 58 24.02 -4.80 13.32
N GLY A 59 25.24 -5.27 13.11
CA GLY A 59 26.47 -4.46 13.22
C GLY A 59 26.36 -3.11 12.50
N LYS A 60 27.30 -2.20 12.79
CA LYS A 60 27.35 -0.79 12.36
C LYS A 60 26.51 -0.48 11.09
N MET A 61 25.27 -0.02 11.29
CA MET A 61 24.39 0.39 10.20
C MET A 61 24.93 1.66 9.55
N THR A 62 25.26 1.57 8.27
CA THR A 62 25.91 2.66 7.51
C THR A 62 24.89 3.32 6.60
N ILE A 63 24.87 4.65 6.53
CA ILE A 63 24.00 5.39 5.60
C ILE A 63 24.44 5.08 4.16
N LEU A 64 23.48 4.77 3.28
CA LEU A 64 23.78 4.48 1.87
C LEU A 64 24.27 5.74 1.14
N PRO A 65 25.25 5.62 0.23
CA PRO A 65 25.78 6.76 -0.51
C PRO A 65 24.79 7.23 -1.60
N PRO A 66 24.83 8.51 -2.03
CA PRO A 66 23.90 9.06 -3.02
C PRO A 66 23.82 8.28 -4.34
N GLU A 67 24.92 7.65 -4.74
CA GLU A 67 25.12 6.85 -5.95
C GLU A 67 24.26 5.59 -5.94
N PHE A 68 23.90 5.10 -4.74
CA PHE A 68 22.97 3.99 -4.59
C PHE A 68 21.61 4.30 -5.24
N PHE A 69 21.17 5.56 -5.19
CA PHE A 69 19.82 5.96 -5.58
C PHE A 69 19.72 6.46 -7.03
N ARG A 70 20.85 6.79 -7.66
CA ARG A 70 20.91 7.39 -9.01
C ARG A 70 20.92 6.33 -10.11
N ILE A 71 19.92 5.45 -10.07
CA ILE A 71 19.71 4.35 -11.03
C ILE A 71 18.22 4.27 -11.39
N ASP A 72 17.87 3.45 -12.40
CA ASP A 72 16.47 3.26 -12.79
C ASP A 72 15.61 2.81 -11.60
N SER A 73 14.38 3.31 -11.52
CA SER A 73 13.48 3.01 -10.40
C SER A 73 13.16 1.52 -10.22
N LEU A 74 13.20 0.69 -11.28
CA LEU A 74 13.00 -0.76 -11.16
C LEU A 74 14.19 -1.44 -10.49
N ASP A 75 15.40 -1.00 -10.83
CA ASP A 75 16.63 -1.50 -10.22
C ASP A 75 16.72 -1.01 -8.76
N LEU A 76 16.40 0.26 -8.52
CA LEU A 76 16.34 0.82 -7.18
C LEU A 76 15.31 0.11 -6.30
N ALA A 77 14.13 -0.22 -6.84
CA ALA A 77 13.09 -0.91 -6.10
C ALA A 77 13.55 -2.26 -5.56
N GLN A 78 14.26 -3.05 -6.37
CA GLN A 78 14.82 -4.31 -5.92
C GLN A 78 15.92 -4.10 -4.86
N ARG A 79 16.82 -3.14 -5.08
CA ARG A 79 17.94 -2.86 -4.16
C ARG A 79 17.51 -2.29 -2.81
N LEU A 80 16.38 -1.59 -2.76
CA LEU A 80 15.82 -1.05 -1.53
C LEU A 80 15.24 -2.15 -0.62
N LEU A 81 14.87 -3.31 -1.17
CA LEU A 81 14.40 -4.42 -0.34
C LEU A 81 15.49 -4.87 0.64
N GLY A 82 15.11 -5.02 1.90
CA GLY A 82 15.99 -5.46 2.99
C GLY A 82 16.80 -4.34 3.64
N LYS A 83 16.86 -3.15 3.01
CA LYS A 83 17.50 -1.95 3.56
C LYS A 83 16.66 -1.35 4.69
N PHE A 84 17.30 -0.55 5.54
CA PHE A 84 16.62 0.03 6.70
C PHE A 84 16.24 1.48 6.47
N LEU A 85 15.05 1.85 6.92
CA LEU A 85 14.58 3.22 7.03
C LEU A 85 14.60 3.61 8.50
N ARG A 86 15.37 4.65 8.84
CA ARG A 86 15.54 5.10 10.23
C ARG A 86 14.98 6.50 10.42
N ARG A 87 14.26 6.68 11.52
CA ARG A 87 13.90 7.98 12.07
C ARG A 87 13.79 7.90 13.59
N ASP A 88 14.52 8.78 14.27
CA ASP A 88 14.63 8.78 15.73
C ASP A 88 15.05 7.38 16.26
N ASP A 89 14.28 6.79 17.17
CA ASP A 89 14.43 5.43 17.70
C ASP A 89 13.81 4.33 16.81
N VAL A 90 13.06 4.71 15.78
CA VAL A 90 12.35 3.79 14.89
C VAL A 90 13.24 3.36 13.73
N ILE A 91 13.47 2.06 13.62
CA ILE A 91 14.14 1.43 12.48
C ILE A 91 13.20 0.40 11.88
N LEU A 92 12.98 0.53 10.57
CA LEU A 92 12.10 -0.32 9.78
C LEU A 92 12.90 -0.97 8.66
N GLN A 93 12.77 -2.29 8.48
CA GLN A 93 13.30 -2.97 7.29
C GLN A 93 12.28 -2.84 6.15
N ILE A 94 12.71 -2.36 4.98
CA ILE A 94 11.86 -2.25 3.80
C ILE A 94 11.58 -3.64 3.24
N THR A 95 10.31 -4.05 3.21
CA THR A 95 9.89 -5.40 2.80
C THR A 95 9.05 -5.41 1.54
N GLU A 96 8.50 -4.27 1.14
CA GLU A 96 7.69 -4.13 -0.06
C GLU A 96 7.78 -2.71 -0.62
N VAL A 97 7.90 -2.60 -1.94
CA VAL A 97 7.96 -1.34 -2.67
C VAL A 97 7.22 -1.40 -4.01
N GLU A 98 6.95 -0.23 -4.60
CA GLU A 98 6.49 -0.09 -5.98
C GLU A 98 7.33 0.93 -6.74
N ALA A 99 7.72 0.60 -7.97
CA ALA A 99 8.47 1.49 -8.86
C ALA A 99 7.53 2.31 -9.75
N TYR A 100 7.93 3.56 -10.01
CA TYR A 100 7.29 4.50 -10.92
C TYR A 100 8.37 5.14 -11.80
N ARG A 101 8.23 4.95 -13.11
CA ARG A 101 9.22 5.34 -14.14
C ARG A 101 8.81 6.61 -14.88
N PRO A 102 9.71 7.21 -15.68
CA PRO A 102 9.32 8.16 -16.71
C PRO A 102 8.36 7.49 -17.71
N ASN A 103 7.42 8.26 -18.26
CA ASN A 103 6.36 7.81 -19.19
C ASN A 103 5.33 6.82 -18.60
N ASP A 104 5.44 6.50 -17.32
CA ASP A 104 4.44 5.70 -16.62
C ASP A 104 3.18 6.53 -16.35
N SER A 105 2.05 6.08 -16.91
CA SER A 105 0.75 6.74 -16.72
C SER A 105 0.23 6.70 -15.28
N ALA A 106 0.82 5.88 -14.39
CA ALA A 106 0.56 5.91 -12.96
C ALA A 106 1.49 6.87 -12.19
N CYS A 107 2.63 7.26 -12.77
CA CYS A 107 3.58 8.17 -12.13
C CYS A 107 3.02 9.59 -12.07
N HIS A 108 3.26 10.29 -10.95
CA HIS A 108 2.90 11.70 -10.81
C HIS A 108 3.67 12.61 -11.77
N GLY A 109 4.89 12.23 -12.16
CA GLY A 109 5.73 12.97 -13.09
C GLY A 109 5.14 13.10 -14.49
N ARG A 110 4.15 12.27 -14.87
CA ARG A 110 3.56 12.30 -16.23
C ARG A 110 2.93 13.63 -16.64
N PHE A 111 2.57 14.47 -15.67
CA PHE A 111 1.99 15.80 -15.91
C PHE A 111 3.03 16.92 -15.97
N GLY A 112 4.31 16.57 -15.96
CA GLY A 112 5.42 17.52 -15.92
C GLY A 112 5.64 18.13 -14.53
N ILE A 113 6.43 19.19 -14.50
CA ILE A 113 6.88 19.85 -13.27
C ILE A 113 5.81 20.85 -12.81
N THR A 114 5.29 20.63 -11.61
CA THR A 114 4.38 21.51 -10.88
C THR A 114 4.89 21.63 -9.44
N PRO A 115 4.42 22.58 -8.61
CA PRO A 115 4.83 22.62 -7.20
C PRO A 115 4.64 21.29 -6.45
N ARG A 116 3.60 20.51 -6.81
CA ARG A 116 3.31 19.20 -6.22
C ARG A 116 4.23 18.09 -6.72
N THR A 117 4.62 18.14 -7.99
CA THR A 117 5.39 17.07 -8.65
C THR A 117 6.88 17.36 -8.70
N ALA A 118 7.30 18.61 -8.53
CA ALA A 118 8.70 19.04 -8.56
C ALA A 118 9.63 18.15 -7.73
N PRO A 119 9.26 17.68 -6.51
CA PRO A 119 10.13 16.78 -5.74
C PRO A 119 10.47 15.46 -6.45
N VAL A 120 9.56 14.89 -7.25
CA VAL A 120 9.85 13.63 -7.98
C VAL A 120 10.90 13.80 -9.08
N PHE A 121 11.11 15.05 -9.51
CA PHE A 121 12.16 15.43 -10.47
C PHE A 121 13.44 15.90 -9.78
N GLY A 122 13.50 15.89 -8.44
CA GLY A 122 14.71 16.23 -7.69
C GLY A 122 15.81 15.18 -7.85
N PRO A 123 16.93 15.31 -7.12
CA PRO A 123 18.02 14.36 -7.23
C PRO A 123 17.65 12.99 -6.63
N GLY A 124 18.16 11.91 -7.23
CA GLY A 124 18.03 10.56 -6.67
C GLY A 124 18.45 10.50 -5.20
N GLY A 125 17.68 9.78 -4.39
CA GLY A 125 17.92 9.61 -2.95
C GLY A 125 17.27 10.68 -2.07
N HIS A 126 16.43 11.55 -2.63
CA HIS A 126 15.58 12.43 -1.82
C HIS A 126 14.22 11.79 -1.54
N ALA A 127 13.61 12.14 -0.42
CA ALA A 127 12.26 11.75 -0.10
C ALA A 127 11.26 12.55 -0.96
N TYR A 128 10.36 11.85 -1.64
CA TYR A 128 9.18 12.46 -2.24
C TYR A 128 7.96 12.08 -1.40
N VAL A 129 7.43 13.08 -0.67
CA VAL A 129 6.32 12.89 0.26
C VAL A 129 5.09 13.68 -0.18
N TYR A 130 3.95 13.00 -0.28
CA TYR A 130 2.69 13.64 -0.68
C TYR A 130 1.49 13.07 0.08
N LEU A 131 0.40 13.84 0.11
CA LEU A 131 -0.86 13.41 0.70
C LEU A 131 -1.76 12.76 -0.37
N CYS A 132 -2.10 11.49 -0.16
CA CYS A 132 -3.01 10.73 -0.99
C CYS A 132 -4.44 10.87 -0.43
N TYR A 133 -5.37 11.31 -1.30
CA TYR A 133 -6.79 11.56 -0.97
C TYR A 133 -7.01 12.40 0.29
N GLY A 134 -6.10 13.30 0.64
CA GLY A 134 -6.22 14.14 1.83
C GLY A 134 -6.00 13.42 3.18
N LEU A 135 -5.71 12.13 3.18
CA LEU A 135 -5.73 11.31 4.40
C LEU A 135 -4.42 10.58 4.70
N HIS A 136 -3.73 10.10 3.66
CA HIS A 136 -2.58 9.21 3.84
C HIS A 136 -1.32 9.81 3.23
N THR A 137 -0.32 10.06 4.07
CA THR A 137 1.02 10.48 3.63
C THR A 137 1.72 9.31 2.96
N MET A 138 2.21 9.48 1.74
CA MET A 138 2.96 8.49 0.97
C MET A 138 4.43 8.88 0.95
N LEU A 139 5.32 7.95 1.32
CA LEU A 139 6.77 8.14 1.25
C LEU A 139 7.35 7.42 0.04
N ASN A 140 8.03 8.17 -0.81
CA ASN A 140 8.75 7.64 -1.94
C ASN A 140 10.22 8.04 -1.85
N VAL A 141 11.08 7.26 -2.49
CA VAL A 141 12.50 7.56 -2.71
C VAL A 141 12.66 7.95 -4.17
N VAL A 142 13.10 9.18 -4.43
CA VAL A 142 13.40 9.63 -5.80
C VAL A 142 14.52 8.77 -6.38
N ALA A 143 14.32 8.33 -7.61
CA ALA A 143 15.26 7.48 -8.35
C ALA A 143 15.88 8.26 -9.51
N ASP A 144 16.91 7.68 -10.11
CA ASP A 144 17.59 8.20 -11.30
C ASP A 144 18.31 9.54 -11.04
N LYS A 145 18.84 10.13 -12.12
CA LYS A 145 19.39 11.49 -12.11
C LYS A 145 18.27 12.53 -11.97
N GLU A 146 18.64 13.70 -11.47
CA GLU A 146 17.76 14.85 -11.39
C GLU A 146 17.13 15.18 -12.75
N GLY A 147 15.87 15.58 -12.73
CA GLY A 147 15.07 15.94 -13.90
C GLY A 147 14.37 14.77 -14.60
N VAL A 148 14.60 13.52 -14.20
CA VAL A 148 14.00 12.35 -14.87
C VAL A 148 12.56 12.10 -14.44
N GLY A 149 12.21 12.31 -13.17
CA GLY A 149 10.84 12.13 -12.68
C GLY A 149 10.47 10.68 -12.39
N ALA A 150 11.30 9.99 -11.60
CA ALA A 150 11.12 8.58 -11.23
C ALA A 150 11.23 8.40 -9.71
N ALA A 151 10.51 7.43 -9.16
CA ALA A 151 10.56 7.17 -7.72
C ALA A 151 10.12 5.75 -7.35
N VAL A 152 10.45 5.36 -6.12
CA VAL A 152 10.05 4.10 -5.51
C VAL A 152 9.21 4.37 -4.26
N LEU A 153 7.95 3.94 -4.25
CA LEU A 153 7.06 4.02 -3.10
C LEU A 153 7.44 2.96 -2.06
N ILE A 154 7.60 3.35 -0.80
CA ILE A 154 7.74 2.42 0.33
C ILE A 154 6.35 1.96 0.77
N ARG A 155 6.07 0.66 0.63
CA ARG A 155 4.71 0.12 0.85
C ARG A 155 4.54 -0.66 2.13
N ALA A 156 5.52 -1.46 2.49
CA ALA A 156 5.50 -2.19 3.73
C ALA A 156 6.91 -2.33 4.30
N CYS A 157 6.94 -2.52 5.61
CA CYS A 157 8.17 -2.73 6.35
C CYS A 157 7.96 -3.75 7.46
N ALA A 158 9.05 -4.35 7.93
CA ALA A 158 9.12 -5.05 9.21
C ALA A 158 9.73 -4.14 10.29
N PRO A 159 9.29 -4.22 11.55
CA PRO A 159 9.90 -3.45 12.63
C PRO A 159 11.23 -4.08 13.04
N VAL A 160 12.25 -3.24 13.24
CA VAL A 160 13.57 -3.64 13.78
C VAL A 160 13.77 -3.05 15.18
N SER A 161 13.44 -1.76 15.36
CA SER A 161 13.47 -1.09 16.67
C SER A 161 12.38 -0.03 16.79
N GLY A 162 12.16 0.48 18.00
CA GLY A 162 11.21 1.56 18.27
C GLY A 162 9.74 1.11 18.27
N LEU A 163 9.47 -0.16 18.60
CA LEU A 163 8.11 -0.72 18.59
C LEU A 163 7.12 0.10 19.42
N ASP A 164 7.49 0.55 20.62
CA ASP A 164 6.61 1.38 21.45
C ASP A 164 6.26 2.71 20.76
N THR A 165 7.23 3.34 20.11
CA THR A 165 7.04 4.57 19.33
C THR A 165 6.15 4.32 18.12
N ILE A 166 6.36 3.21 17.40
CA ILE A 166 5.49 2.76 16.31
C ILE A 166 4.05 2.58 16.81
N GLN A 167 3.85 1.82 17.89
CA GLN A 167 2.51 1.53 18.43
C GLN A 167 1.79 2.80 18.88
N ARG A 168 2.48 3.74 19.54
CA ARG A 168 1.92 5.04 19.92
C ARG A 168 1.50 5.85 18.70
N ARG A 169 2.39 6.04 17.72
CA ARG A 169 2.09 6.79 16.50
C ARG A 169 0.98 6.14 15.65
N ARG A 170 0.89 4.81 15.68
CA ARG A 170 -0.14 4.01 15.01
C ARG A 170 -1.47 3.94 15.77
N GLY A 171 -1.49 4.31 17.06
CA GLY A 171 -2.65 4.14 17.95
C GLY A 171 -3.06 2.66 18.13
N GLN A 172 -2.13 1.72 18.01
CA GLN A 172 -2.41 0.28 18.01
C GLN A 172 -1.35 -0.48 18.82
N LYS A 173 -1.76 -1.12 19.93
CA LYS A 173 -0.89 -1.94 20.78
C LYS A 173 -0.86 -3.38 20.29
N THR A 174 -0.11 -3.65 19.22
CA THR A 174 0.07 -4.98 18.64
C THR A 174 1.44 -5.10 17.99
N GLU A 175 1.90 -6.32 17.73
CA GLU A 175 3.14 -6.59 16.98
C GLU A 175 2.85 -7.22 15.61
N LYS A 176 1.56 -7.35 15.28
CA LYS A 176 1.12 -8.00 14.05
C LYS A 176 1.47 -7.17 12.82
N PRO A 177 1.59 -7.80 11.64
CA PRO A 177 1.87 -7.13 10.37
C PRO A 177 1.00 -5.92 10.05
N VAL A 178 -0.23 -5.88 10.60
CA VAL A 178 -1.18 -4.77 10.42
C VAL A 178 -0.57 -3.39 10.71
N LEU A 179 0.46 -3.28 11.58
CA LEU A 179 1.13 -2.02 11.89
C LEU A 179 1.84 -1.38 10.70
N LEU A 180 2.46 -2.19 9.84
CA LEU A 180 3.42 -1.71 8.83
C LEU A 180 3.15 -2.29 7.44
N THR A 181 1.99 -2.91 7.24
CA THR A 181 1.54 -3.42 5.93
C THR A 181 0.63 -2.41 5.24
N GLY A 182 1.23 -1.40 4.62
CA GLY A 182 0.55 -0.38 3.83
C GLY A 182 1.31 0.96 3.84
N PRO A 183 1.38 1.68 2.71
CA PRO A 183 2.29 2.82 2.54
C PRO A 183 1.97 3.97 3.51
N GLY A 184 0.68 4.32 3.65
CA GLY A 184 0.24 5.32 4.63
C GLY A 184 0.55 4.93 6.08
N LYS A 185 0.72 3.63 6.35
CA LYS A 185 1.04 3.14 7.69
C LYS A 185 2.51 3.33 8.05
N ILE A 186 3.39 3.16 7.07
CA ILE A 186 4.82 3.43 7.20
C ILE A 186 5.03 4.89 7.60
N SER A 187 4.37 5.81 6.89
CA SER A 187 4.45 7.23 7.17
C SER A 187 3.99 7.58 8.58
N GLN A 188 2.88 6.99 9.03
CA GLN A 188 2.38 7.18 10.40
C GLN A 188 3.36 6.60 11.43
N ALA A 189 3.89 5.39 11.23
CA ALA A 189 4.85 4.76 12.14
C ALA A 189 6.15 5.59 12.30
N LEU A 190 6.59 6.25 11.24
CA LEU A 190 7.76 7.14 11.24
C LEU A 190 7.44 8.56 11.72
N GLY A 191 6.17 8.94 11.79
CA GLY A 191 5.77 10.31 12.13
C GLY A 191 6.16 11.35 11.06
N ILE A 192 6.19 10.96 9.79
CA ILE A 192 6.50 11.87 8.67
C ILE A 192 5.26 12.62 8.18
N SER A 193 5.44 13.91 7.92
CA SER A 193 4.51 14.81 7.23
C SER A 193 5.03 15.12 5.83
N THR A 194 4.26 15.87 5.03
CA THR A 194 4.70 16.35 3.71
C THR A 194 5.89 17.31 3.75
N GLU A 195 6.24 17.85 4.91
CA GLU A 195 7.41 18.71 5.12
C GLU A 195 8.74 17.95 4.92
N TRP A 196 8.70 16.63 4.97
CA TRP A 196 9.85 15.76 4.67
C TRP A 196 10.10 15.58 3.17
N SER A 197 9.26 16.15 2.30
CA SER A 197 9.51 16.14 0.86
C SER A 197 10.77 16.95 0.54
N ASN A 198 11.57 16.50 -0.43
CA ASN A 198 12.92 16.98 -0.73
C ASN A 198 13.98 16.73 0.36
N HIS A 199 13.70 15.93 1.39
CA HIS A 199 14.73 15.59 2.38
C HIS A 199 15.74 14.57 1.79
N PRO A 200 17.07 14.82 1.83
CA PRO A 200 18.07 13.85 1.39
C PRO A 200 18.16 12.65 2.36
N LEU A 201 18.00 11.43 1.84
CA LEU A 201 17.98 10.19 2.64
C LEU A 201 19.38 9.56 2.85
N TYR A 202 20.41 10.13 2.21
CA TYR A 202 21.79 9.64 2.20
C TYR A 202 22.73 10.45 3.10
N CYS A 203 22.21 11.32 3.95
CA CYS A 203 22.96 12.06 4.96
C CYS A 203 22.22 12.09 6.29
N ALA A 204 22.94 12.25 7.39
CA ALA A 204 22.32 12.41 8.70
C ALA A 204 21.43 13.67 8.72
N GLY A 205 20.16 13.51 9.06
CA GLY A 205 19.16 14.58 8.96
C GLY A 205 17.82 14.27 9.63
N GLY A 206 17.68 13.10 10.28
CA GLY A 206 16.47 12.67 10.98
C GLY A 206 15.60 11.68 10.19
N LEU A 207 15.87 11.50 8.90
CA LEU A 207 15.29 10.42 8.09
C LEU A 207 16.34 9.91 7.10
N GLU A 208 16.83 8.70 7.31
CA GLU A 208 17.89 8.14 6.47
C GLU A 208 17.57 6.72 6.01
N ILE A 209 18.16 6.32 4.88
CA ILE A 209 18.20 4.93 4.44
C ILE A 209 19.59 4.37 4.73
N LEU A 210 19.61 3.29 5.49
CA LEU A 210 20.82 2.59 5.92
C LEU A 210 20.95 1.28 5.15
N ASP A 211 22.19 0.83 5.00
CA ASP A 211 22.49 -0.48 4.47
C ASP A 211 21.91 -1.58 5.35
N GLY A 212 21.54 -2.69 4.71
CA GLY A 212 20.84 -3.81 5.31
C GLY A 212 20.94 -5.04 4.40
N PRO A 213 20.55 -6.22 4.91
CA PRO A 213 20.75 -7.48 4.20
C PRO A 213 20.05 -7.47 2.84
N ASP A 214 20.64 -8.12 1.85
CA ASP A 214 19.96 -8.40 0.59
C ASP A 214 18.95 -9.54 0.77
N PRO A 215 17.77 -9.45 0.14
CA PRO A 215 16.78 -10.51 0.22
C PRO A 215 17.23 -11.75 -0.56
N GLU A 216 17.06 -12.94 0.00
CA GLU A 216 17.36 -14.19 -0.70
C GLU A 216 16.44 -14.43 -1.90
N LYS A 217 15.17 -14.03 -1.79
CA LYS A 217 14.14 -14.24 -2.80
C LYS A 217 13.21 -13.03 -2.86
N ILE A 218 12.95 -12.58 -4.08
CA ILE A 218 12.06 -11.45 -4.36
C ILE A 218 10.79 -11.97 -5.01
N LEU A 219 9.66 -11.38 -4.64
CA LEU A 219 8.38 -11.53 -5.32
C LEU A 219 8.11 -10.30 -6.18
N VAL A 220 7.48 -10.50 -7.34
CA VAL A 220 7.00 -9.44 -8.23
C VAL A 220 5.52 -9.56 -8.54
N GLY A 221 4.87 -8.43 -8.81
CA GLY A 221 3.48 -8.39 -9.24
C GLY A 221 3.05 -7.00 -9.71
N PRO A 222 1.78 -6.86 -10.11
CA PRO A 222 1.20 -5.57 -10.44
C PRO A 222 1.10 -4.67 -9.20
N ARG A 223 1.18 -3.36 -9.46
CA ARG A 223 1.05 -2.32 -8.43
C ARG A 223 -0.41 -2.17 -7.98
N VAL A 224 -0.61 -1.58 -6.81
CA VAL A 224 -1.92 -1.52 -6.13
C VAL A 224 -2.50 -0.10 -6.19
N GLY A 225 -3.78 0.02 -6.54
CA GLY A 225 -4.51 1.30 -6.48
C GLY A 225 -4.19 2.24 -7.65
N ILE A 226 -3.80 1.68 -8.80
CA ILE A 226 -3.44 2.42 -10.01
C ILE A 226 -4.39 2.13 -11.18
N GLU A 227 -5.63 1.69 -10.90
CA GLU A 227 -6.60 1.26 -11.91
C GLU A 227 -6.98 2.37 -12.91
N TYR A 228 -6.67 3.63 -12.60
CA TYR A 228 -6.83 4.78 -13.49
C TYR A 228 -5.74 4.89 -14.58
N ALA A 229 -4.64 4.15 -14.44
CA ALA A 229 -3.51 4.18 -15.36
C ALA A 229 -3.82 3.39 -16.65
N LEU A 230 -2.97 3.57 -17.67
CA LEU A 230 -3.07 2.81 -18.91
C LEU A 230 -2.93 1.30 -18.65
N PRO A 231 -3.61 0.43 -19.42
CA PRO A 231 -3.63 -1.02 -19.17
C PRO A 231 -2.24 -1.65 -19.07
N GLU A 232 -1.28 -1.23 -19.89
CA GLU A 232 0.09 -1.74 -19.84
C GLU A 232 0.80 -1.40 -18.51
N HIS A 233 0.53 -0.22 -17.94
CA HIS A 233 1.10 0.22 -16.67
C HIS A 233 0.40 -0.39 -15.45
N VAL A 234 -0.88 -0.71 -15.58
CA VAL A 234 -1.65 -1.47 -14.57
C VAL A 234 -1.14 -2.91 -14.48
N ASN A 235 -0.87 -3.54 -15.63
CA ASN A 235 -0.41 -4.94 -15.69
C ASN A 235 1.10 -5.11 -15.48
N ALA A 236 1.87 -4.01 -15.50
CA ALA A 236 3.32 -4.04 -15.31
C ALA A 236 3.70 -4.58 -13.92
N LEU A 237 4.69 -5.48 -13.89
CA LEU A 237 5.15 -6.16 -12.67
C LEU A 237 6.15 -5.29 -11.87
N TRP A 238 5.72 -4.11 -11.47
CA TRP A 238 6.56 -3.09 -10.85
C TRP A 238 6.35 -2.95 -9.35
N ARG A 239 5.75 -3.96 -8.72
CA ARG A 239 5.65 -4.13 -7.26
C ARG A 239 6.58 -5.25 -6.84
N PHE A 240 7.44 -4.98 -5.87
CA PHE A 240 8.46 -5.92 -5.40
C PHE A 240 8.29 -6.16 -3.90
N ALA A 241 8.50 -7.39 -3.43
CA ALA A 241 8.44 -7.73 -2.02
C ALA A 241 9.44 -8.83 -1.66
N ILE A 242 9.88 -8.88 -0.40
CA ILE A 242 10.70 -9.99 0.11
C ILE A 242 9.82 -11.24 0.23
N ALA A 243 10.27 -12.39 -0.27
CA ALA A 243 9.53 -13.64 -0.13
C ALA A 243 9.58 -14.17 1.32
N GLY A 244 8.51 -14.85 1.76
CA GLY A 244 8.46 -15.51 3.06
C GLY A 244 8.20 -14.59 4.28
N THR A 245 8.27 -13.27 4.12
CA THR A 245 7.92 -12.34 5.21
C THR A 245 6.40 -12.16 5.35
N ALA A 246 5.95 -12.02 6.60
CA ALA A 246 4.55 -11.67 6.90
C ALA A 246 4.22 -10.21 6.58
N TRP A 247 5.25 -9.35 6.46
CA TRP A 247 5.19 -7.89 6.34
C TRP A 247 5.02 -7.44 4.88
N ILE A 248 4.00 -7.98 4.22
CA ILE A 248 3.60 -7.59 2.86
C ILE A 248 2.14 -7.11 2.93
N SER A 249 1.84 -6.00 2.27
CA SER A 249 0.49 -5.45 2.15
C SER A 249 -0.39 -6.29 1.21
N ALA A 250 -1.70 -6.12 1.34
CA ALA A 250 -2.66 -6.74 0.43
C ALA A 250 -2.70 -6.02 -0.93
N PRO A 251 -3.10 -6.70 -2.02
CA PRO A 251 -3.32 -8.14 -2.13
C PRO A 251 -2.01 -8.92 -2.27
N LYS A 252 -1.88 -10.08 -1.61
CA LYS A 252 -0.65 -10.91 -1.65
C LYS A 252 -0.66 -11.94 -2.80
N ASN A 253 -1.84 -12.38 -3.21
CA ASN A 253 -2.04 -13.39 -4.25
C ASN A 253 -1.71 -12.91 -5.67
N THR A 254 -1.42 -11.62 -5.85
CA THR A 254 -0.97 -11.06 -7.13
C THR A 254 0.55 -11.13 -7.31
N LEU A 255 1.27 -11.51 -6.26
CA LEU A 255 2.73 -11.63 -6.25
C LEU A 255 3.17 -13.05 -6.62
N ARG A 256 4.25 -13.17 -7.37
CA ARG A 256 4.91 -14.43 -7.76
C ARG A 256 6.42 -14.30 -7.61
N LEU A 257 7.15 -15.41 -7.49
CA LEU A 257 8.61 -15.37 -7.45
C LEU A 257 9.15 -14.72 -8.73
N LEU A 258 10.11 -13.81 -8.55
CA LEU A 258 10.89 -13.18 -9.62
C LEU A 258 11.88 -14.17 -10.22
#